data_AF-Q5VJ11-F1
#
_entry.id   AF-Q5VJ11-F1
#
_cell.length_a   1.000
_cell.length_b   1.000
_cell.length_c   1.000
_cell.angle_alpha   90.00
_cell.angle_beta   90.00
_cell.angle_gamma   90.00
#
_symmetry.space_group_name_H-M   'P 1'
#
loop_
_entity.id
_entity.type
_entity.pdbx_description
1 polymer ?
#
loop_
_entity_poly.entity_id
_entity_poly.type
_entity_poly.pdbx_seq_one_letter_code
_entity_poly.pdbx_strand_id
1 'polypeptide(L)'
;MTTALRSNEATALSAPGEVLQVSARMSVFLAEELLPLMAGLWPASANQLDSNTRGVAMAWGSMLRGFNAQQIREAVLQLGEDADRQFAPRPAEVRAVIVKATPAATVAQGGPCLSIRACEVIAEARVFQRDRLVPVDAVAKELQQVLAEKAHQGVSVTGGVSR
;
A
#
# COMPACT_ATOMS: atom_id res chain seq x y z
N MET A 1 36.57 33.79 15.67
CA MET A 1 36.36 34.29 14.30
C MET A 1 36.37 33.09 13.35
N THR A 2 35.25 32.89 12.64
CA THR A 2 35.08 32.18 11.34
C THR A 2 35.37 30.66 11.31
N THR A 3 34.43 29.70 11.42
CA THR A 3 33.33 29.20 10.54
C THR A 3 33.69 28.82 9.10
N ALA A 4 33.55 27.53 8.76
CA ALA A 4 33.03 26.91 7.51
C ALA A 4 33.57 25.46 7.40
N LEU A 5 32.90 24.43 6.88
CA LEU A 5 31.52 24.17 6.45
C LEU A 5 31.39 22.65 6.25
N ARG A 6 30.19 22.12 6.48
CA ARG A 6 29.71 20.76 6.16
C ARG A 6 29.96 20.38 4.69
N SER A 7 30.04 19.07 4.41
CA SER A 7 29.19 18.41 3.39
C SER A 7 29.19 16.89 3.58
N ASN A 8 28.18 16.40 4.30
CA ASN A 8 27.69 15.03 4.21
C ASN A 8 26.70 15.00 3.04
N GLU A 9 27.08 14.42 1.90
CA GLU A 9 26.14 14.02 0.85
C GLU A 9 26.54 12.63 0.34
N ALA A 10 26.31 11.63 1.18
CA ALA A 10 26.09 10.26 0.71
C ALA A 10 24.58 10.07 0.54
N THR A 11 24.01 10.75 -0.46
CA THR A 11 22.67 10.43 -0.98
C THR A 11 22.80 9.08 -1.67
N ALA A 12 22.60 8.03 -0.88
CA ALA A 12 22.40 6.69 -1.40
C ALA A 12 21.23 6.73 -2.38
N LEU A 13 21.56 6.65 -3.68
CA LEU A 13 20.62 6.18 -4.68
C LEU A 13 20.15 4.80 -4.21
N SER A 14 18.99 4.76 -3.55
CA SER A 14 18.31 3.50 -3.24
C SER A 14 18.09 2.78 -4.58
N ALA A 15 18.73 1.62 -4.69
CA ALA A 15 19.14 1.03 -5.94
C ALA A 15 17.94 0.51 -6.75
N PRO A 16 17.94 0.70 -8.09
CA PRO A 16 17.13 -0.11 -9.01
C PRO A 16 17.37 -1.62 -8.84
N GLY A 17 18.52 -2.00 -8.26
CA GLY A 17 18.92 -3.38 -7.99
C GLY A 17 18.08 -4.08 -6.92
N GLU A 18 17.55 -3.37 -5.92
CA GLU A 18 16.77 -4.00 -4.85
C GLU A 18 15.39 -4.44 -5.35
N VAL A 19 14.74 -3.60 -6.17
CA VAL A 19 13.46 -3.93 -6.83
C VAL A 19 13.63 -5.10 -7.81
N LEU A 20 14.73 -5.12 -8.58
CA LEU A 20 15.06 -6.22 -9.48
C LEU A 20 15.39 -7.52 -8.73
N GLN A 21 16.09 -7.44 -7.61
CA GLN A 21 16.46 -8.60 -6.79
C GLN A 21 15.24 -9.19 -6.07
N VAL A 22 14.32 -8.36 -5.57
CA VAL A 22 13.04 -8.80 -5.00
C VAL A 22 12.18 -9.45 -6.08
N SER A 23 12.14 -8.89 -7.30
CA SER A 23 11.44 -9.50 -8.43
C SER A 23 12.07 -10.85 -8.82
N ALA A 24 13.39 -10.98 -8.78
CA ALA A 24 14.09 -12.24 -9.09
C ALA A 24 13.80 -13.33 -8.05
N ARG A 25 13.80 -12.99 -6.75
CA ARG A 25 13.45 -13.92 -5.67
C ARG A 25 11.99 -14.38 -5.77
N MET A 26 11.09 -13.48 -6.13
CA MET A 26 9.67 -13.82 -6.33
C MET A 26 9.47 -14.78 -7.50
N SER A 27 10.12 -14.54 -8.63
CA SER A 27 10.00 -15.44 -9.80
C SER A 27 10.51 -16.85 -9.50
N VAL A 28 11.57 -16.99 -8.69
CA VAL A 28 12.05 -18.32 -8.24
C VAL A 28 11.02 -19.00 -7.35
N PHE A 29 10.48 -18.31 -6.35
CA PHE A 29 9.41 -18.85 -5.50
C PHE A 29 8.19 -19.30 -6.33
N LEU A 30 7.75 -18.49 -7.30
CA LEU A 30 6.62 -18.82 -8.14
C LEU A 30 6.89 -20.07 -8.97
N ALA A 31 8.07 -20.15 -9.61
CA ALA A 31 8.42 -21.25 -10.49
C ALA A 31 8.69 -22.57 -9.75
N GLU A 32 9.44 -22.51 -8.65
CA GLU A 32 9.96 -23.70 -7.96
C GLU A 32 9.04 -24.20 -6.84
N GLU A 33 8.19 -23.33 -6.28
CA GLU A 33 7.36 -23.68 -5.13
C GLU A 33 5.87 -23.53 -5.40
N LEU A 34 5.42 -22.37 -5.91
CA LEU A 34 3.99 -22.11 -6.04
C LEU A 34 3.35 -22.93 -7.19
N LEU A 35 3.93 -22.88 -8.38
CA LEU A 35 3.36 -23.58 -9.55
C LEU A 35 3.33 -25.11 -9.36
N PRO A 36 4.38 -25.76 -8.81
CA PRO A 36 4.31 -27.18 -8.47
C PRO A 36 3.24 -27.50 -7.40
N LEU A 37 3.13 -26.67 -6.36
CA LEU A 37 2.06 -26.81 -5.36
C LEU A 37 0.67 -26.76 -6.00
N MET A 38 0.45 -25.78 -6.89
CA MET A 38 -0.81 -25.63 -7.60
C MET A 38 -1.10 -26.78 -8.55
N ALA A 39 -0.08 -27.34 -9.21
CA ALA A 39 -0.23 -28.52 -10.06
C ALA A 39 -0.67 -29.75 -9.24
N GLY A 40 -0.23 -29.85 -7.99
CA GLY A 40 -0.67 -30.89 -7.05
C GLY A 40 -2.11 -30.71 -6.58
N LEU A 41 -2.54 -29.47 -6.31
CA LEU A 41 -3.91 -29.15 -5.87
C LEU A 41 -4.93 -29.23 -7.01
N TRP A 42 -4.53 -28.86 -8.24
CA TRP A 42 -5.39 -28.88 -9.42
C TRP A 42 -4.76 -29.64 -10.59
N PRO A 43 -4.83 -30.98 -10.60
CA PRO A 43 -4.24 -31.81 -11.65
C PRO A 43 -4.73 -31.47 -13.06
N ALA A 44 -5.99 -31.05 -13.20
CA ALA A 44 -6.56 -30.63 -14.49
C ALA A 44 -5.86 -29.39 -15.08
N SER A 45 -5.19 -28.58 -14.25
CA SER A 45 -4.43 -27.41 -14.66
C SER A 45 -2.92 -27.63 -14.73
N ALA A 46 -2.41 -28.79 -14.31
CA ALA A 46 -0.97 -29.07 -14.22
C ALA A 46 -0.25 -28.82 -15.54
N ASN A 47 -0.80 -29.28 -16.66
CA ASN A 47 -0.21 -29.07 -17.99
C ASN A 47 -0.08 -27.58 -18.35
N GLN A 48 -1.04 -26.75 -17.94
CA GLN A 48 -1.00 -25.31 -18.20
C GLN A 48 0.06 -24.62 -17.34
N LEU A 49 0.22 -25.06 -16.10
CA LEU A 49 1.19 -24.51 -15.15
C LEU A 49 2.63 -24.92 -15.51
N ASP A 50 2.83 -26.14 -16.02
CA ASP A 50 4.14 -26.70 -16.32
C ASP A 50 4.65 -26.39 -17.74
N SER A 51 3.75 -26.18 -18.70
CA SER A 51 4.12 -25.94 -20.12
C SER A 51 5.09 -24.76 -20.34
N ASN A 52 5.08 -23.75 -19.47
CA ASN A 52 6.03 -22.65 -19.46
C ASN A 52 6.18 -22.06 -18.04
N THR A 53 6.66 -22.88 -17.11
CA THR A 53 6.79 -22.53 -15.68
C THR A 53 7.49 -21.18 -15.47
N ARG A 54 8.56 -20.91 -16.22
CA ARG A 54 9.31 -19.64 -16.12
C ARG A 54 8.50 -18.43 -16.62
N GLY A 55 7.83 -18.56 -17.77
CA GLY A 55 7.01 -17.49 -18.33
C GLY A 55 5.77 -17.21 -17.49
N VAL A 56 5.13 -18.27 -16.99
CA VAL A 56 4.00 -18.18 -16.07
C VAL A 56 4.44 -17.49 -14.77
N ALA A 57 5.54 -17.91 -14.16
CA ALA A 57 6.08 -17.28 -12.96
C ALA A 57 6.38 -15.78 -13.15
N MET A 58 6.95 -15.38 -14.29
CA MET A 58 7.20 -13.96 -14.58
C MET A 58 5.90 -13.15 -14.73
N ALA A 59 4.91 -13.70 -15.44
CA ALA A 59 3.61 -13.05 -15.60
C ALA A 59 2.89 -12.89 -14.25
N TRP A 60 2.92 -13.93 -13.43
CA TRP A 60 2.37 -13.93 -12.06
C TRP A 60 3.11 -12.94 -11.15
N GLY A 61 4.44 -12.88 -11.22
CA GLY A 61 5.26 -11.97 -10.42
C GLY A 61 4.96 -10.50 -10.71
N SER A 62 4.60 -10.17 -11.96
CA SER A 62 4.11 -8.82 -12.31
C SER A 62 2.76 -8.51 -11.67
N MET A 63 1.80 -9.45 -11.73
CA MET A 63 0.43 -9.25 -11.22
C MET A 63 0.34 -9.28 -9.69
N LEU A 64 1.21 -10.04 -9.03
CA LEU A 64 1.26 -10.21 -7.58
C LEU A 64 2.33 -9.32 -6.92
N ARG A 65 2.85 -8.32 -7.66
CA ARG A 65 3.83 -7.37 -7.15
C ARG A 65 3.30 -6.69 -5.87
N GLY A 66 4.14 -6.66 -4.83
CA GLY A 66 3.84 -6.03 -3.56
C GLY A 66 3.27 -6.98 -2.50
N PHE A 67 2.95 -8.22 -2.85
CA PHE A 67 2.62 -9.27 -1.89
C PHE A 67 3.85 -10.13 -1.59
N ASN A 68 3.92 -10.65 -0.36
CA ASN A 68 4.98 -11.57 0.02
C ASN A 68 4.63 -13.02 -0.37
N ALA A 69 5.65 -13.89 -0.42
CA ALA A 69 5.49 -15.29 -0.82
C ALA A 69 4.52 -16.07 0.08
N GLN A 70 4.50 -15.77 1.38
CA GLN A 70 3.62 -16.42 2.35
C GLN A 70 2.14 -16.06 2.10
N GLN A 71 1.82 -14.78 1.90
CA GLN A 71 0.47 -14.30 1.58
C GLN A 71 -0.07 -14.96 0.31
N ILE A 72 0.78 -15.08 -0.71
CA ILE A 72 0.42 -15.73 -1.98
C ILE A 72 0.14 -17.22 -1.75
N ARG A 73 1.01 -17.92 -1.02
CA ARG A 73 0.83 -19.34 -0.72
C ARG A 73 -0.45 -19.57 0.08
N GLU A 74 -0.67 -18.80 1.13
CA GLU A 74 -1.85 -18.92 2.00
C GLU A 74 -3.14 -18.71 1.22
N ALA A 75 -3.19 -17.68 0.37
CA ALA A 75 -4.33 -17.43 -0.49
C ALA A 75 -4.59 -18.58 -1.49
N VAL A 76 -3.53 -19.18 -2.05
CA VAL A 76 -3.66 -20.36 -2.92
C VAL A 76 -4.16 -21.57 -2.14
N LEU A 77 -3.65 -21.83 -0.95
CA LEU A 77 -4.12 -22.92 -0.10
C LEU A 77 -5.59 -22.73 0.29
N GLN A 78 -5.98 -21.51 0.66
CA GLN A 78 -7.38 -21.18 0.98
C GLN A 78 -8.32 -21.42 -0.21
N LEU A 79 -7.86 -21.15 -1.45
CA LEU A 79 -8.63 -21.47 -2.66
C LEU A 79 -8.64 -22.98 -2.96
N GLY A 80 -7.66 -23.73 -2.46
CA GLY A 80 -7.57 -25.18 -2.58
C GLY A 80 -8.53 -25.94 -1.65
N GLU A 81 -8.99 -25.31 -0.57
CA GLU A 81 -10.03 -25.88 0.31
C GLU A 81 -11.41 -25.95 -0.36
N ASP A 82 -11.61 -25.21 -1.47
CA ASP A 82 -12.83 -25.24 -2.26
C ASP A 82 -12.90 -26.53 -3.10
N ALA A 83 -13.62 -27.54 -2.59
CA ALA A 83 -13.75 -28.86 -3.21
C ALA A 83 -14.46 -28.85 -4.57
N ASP A 84 -15.24 -27.82 -4.89
CA ASP A 84 -15.96 -27.71 -6.16
C ASP A 84 -15.07 -27.15 -7.28
N ARG A 85 -13.90 -26.59 -6.93
CA ARG A 85 -12.97 -25.99 -7.88
C ARG A 85 -12.13 -27.04 -8.60
N GLN A 86 -12.38 -27.16 -9.91
CA GLN A 86 -11.65 -28.09 -10.77
C GLN A 86 -10.33 -27.53 -11.33
N PHE A 87 -10.19 -26.20 -11.40
CA PHE A 87 -9.05 -25.53 -12.05
C PHE A 87 -8.29 -24.61 -11.11
N ALA A 88 -6.98 -24.49 -11.36
CA ALA A 88 -6.07 -23.61 -10.67
C ALA A 88 -6.56 -22.15 -10.71
N PRO A 89 -6.42 -21.39 -9.61
CA PRO A 89 -6.81 -20.00 -9.57
C PRO A 89 -5.95 -19.13 -10.48
N ARG A 90 -6.56 -18.08 -11.02
CA ARG A 90 -5.83 -17.03 -11.75
C ARG A 90 -5.12 -16.09 -10.76
N PRO A 91 -4.04 -15.41 -11.16
CA PRO A 91 -3.35 -14.44 -10.31
C PRO A 91 -4.29 -13.37 -9.72
N ALA A 92 -5.28 -12.94 -10.49
CA ALA A 92 -6.27 -11.95 -10.06
C ALA A 92 -7.15 -12.45 -8.90
N GLU A 93 -7.50 -13.74 -8.89
CA GLU A 93 -8.29 -14.36 -7.82
C GLU A 93 -7.46 -14.49 -6.55
N VAL A 94 -6.20 -14.93 -6.68
CA VAL A 94 -5.25 -14.98 -5.56
C VAL A 94 -5.06 -13.59 -4.95
N ARG A 95 -4.86 -12.56 -5.79
CA ARG A 95 -4.81 -11.16 -5.34
C ARG A 95 -6.08 -10.74 -4.61
N ALA A 96 -7.26 -11.10 -5.12
CA ALA A 96 -8.52 -10.75 -4.47
C ALA A 96 -8.66 -11.39 -3.09
N VAL A 97 -8.24 -12.65 -2.93
CA VAL A 97 -8.20 -13.34 -1.64
C VAL A 97 -7.22 -12.65 -0.69
N ILE A 98 -6.01 -12.32 -1.12
CA ILE A 98 -5.04 -11.61 -0.28
C ILE A 98 -5.60 -10.25 0.16
N VAL A 99 -6.20 -9.49 -0.75
CA VAL A 99 -6.80 -8.18 -0.42
C VAL A 99 -7.99 -8.32 0.54
N LYS A 100 -8.80 -9.37 0.39
CA LYS A 100 -9.94 -9.65 1.27
C LYS A 100 -9.52 -10.16 2.65
N ALA A 101 -8.47 -10.98 2.70
CA ALA A 101 -7.92 -11.59 3.91
C ALA A 101 -6.99 -10.65 4.66
N THR A 102 -6.38 -9.68 3.97
CA THR A 102 -5.80 -8.51 4.62
C THR A 102 -6.96 -7.83 5.33
N PRO A 103 -7.02 -7.83 6.68
CA PRO A 103 -7.96 -6.94 7.35
C PRO A 103 -7.64 -5.59 6.76
N ALA A 104 -8.61 -4.97 6.04
CA ALA A 104 -8.45 -3.64 5.47
C ALA A 104 -7.68 -2.89 6.50
N ALA A 105 -6.41 -2.57 6.21
CA ALA A 105 -5.52 -2.13 7.25
C ALA A 105 -6.24 -0.94 7.84
N THR A 106 -6.84 -1.15 9.02
CA THR A 106 -7.00 -0.15 10.01
C THR A 106 -5.61 0.42 10.00
N VAL A 107 -5.48 1.62 9.47
CA VAL A 107 -4.27 2.41 9.48
C VAL A 107 -3.99 2.66 10.96
N ALA A 108 -3.58 1.61 11.66
CA ALA A 108 -3.43 1.56 13.09
C ALA A 108 -2.00 1.94 13.36
N GLN A 109 -1.65 3.16 12.93
CA GLN A 109 -0.64 4.03 13.54
C GLN A 109 -1.00 5.52 13.41
N GLY A 110 -2.26 5.87 13.12
CA GLY A 110 -2.73 7.24 13.30
C GLY A 110 -4.13 7.20 13.90
N GLY A 111 -4.43 8.09 14.84
CA GLY A 111 -5.81 8.40 15.17
C GLY A 111 -6.60 8.90 13.95
N PRO A 112 -7.78 9.51 14.13
CA PRO A 112 -8.51 10.10 13.01
C PRO A 112 -7.56 10.98 12.18
N CYS A 113 -7.61 10.92 10.85
CA CYS A 113 -6.70 11.70 10.01
C CYS A 113 -7.49 12.71 9.19
N LEU A 114 -7.02 13.96 9.14
CA LEU A 114 -7.62 15.03 8.34
C LEU A 114 -6.58 15.64 7.40
N SER A 115 -6.97 16.03 6.21
CA SER A 115 -6.08 16.80 5.34
C SER A 115 -6.01 18.26 5.79
N ILE A 116 -4.89 18.94 5.51
CA ILE A 116 -4.77 20.39 5.77
C ILE A 116 -5.88 21.19 5.06
N ARG A 117 -6.28 20.78 3.85
CA ARG A 117 -7.40 21.38 3.12
C ARG A 117 -8.74 21.20 3.82
N ALA A 118 -8.96 20.05 4.47
CA ALA A 118 -10.15 19.87 5.28
C ALA A 118 -10.16 20.81 6.50
N CYS A 119 -9.01 21.03 7.14
CA CYS A 119 -8.88 21.99 8.23
C CYS A 119 -9.14 23.44 7.77
N GLU A 120 -8.69 23.82 6.58
CA GLU A 120 -8.97 25.12 5.97
C GLU A 120 -10.46 25.32 5.71
N VAL A 121 -11.13 24.35 5.10
CA VAL A 121 -12.58 24.41 4.85
C VAL A 121 -13.37 24.51 6.17
N ILE A 122 -12.93 23.81 7.21
CA ILE A 122 -13.55 23.92 8.54
C ILE A 122 -13.34 25.33 9.11
N ALA A 123 -12.14 25.91 8.98
CA ALA A 123 -11.84 27.26 9.43
C ALA A 123 -12.66 28.31 8.67
N GLU A 124 -12.72 28.22 7.35
CA GLU A 124 -13.55 29.08 6.50
C GLU A 124 -15.03 29.00 6.88
N ALA A 125 -15.55 27.78 7.08
CA ALA A 125 -16.94 27.58 7.48
C ALA A 125 -17.24 28.22 8.85
N ARG A 126 -16.32 28.13 9.81
CA ARG A 126 -16.47 28.76 11.14
C ARG A 126 -16.46 30.28 11.04
N VAL A 127 -15.50 30.85 10.30
CA VAL A 127 -15.42 32.31 10.07
C VAL A 127 -16.69 32.79 9.36
N PHE A 128 -17.11 32.10 8.31
CA PHE A 128 -18.32 32.45 7.57
C PHE A 128 -19.59 32.39 8.44
N GLN A 129 -19.72 31.39 9.31
CA GLN A 129 -20.87 31.29 10.21
C GLN A 129 -20.91 32.43 11.24
N ARG A 130 -19.75 32.88 11.72
CA ARG A 130 -19.65 33.97 12.71
C ARG A 130 -19.85 35.35 12.10
N ASP A 131 -19.07 35.64 11.06
CA ASP A 131 -18.88 37.02 10.56
C ASP A 131 -19.61 37.26 9.22
N ARG A 132 -20.18 36.21 8.61
CA ARG A 132 -20.80 36.21 7.26
C ARG A 132 -19.89 36.71 6.14
N LEU A 133 -18.61 36.84 6.44
CA LEU A 133 -17.52 37.29 5.59
C LEU A 133 -16.34 36.37 5.88
N VAL A 134 -15.47 36.14 4.89
CA VAL A 134 -14.31 35.24 5.01
C VAL A 134 -13.00 36.01 4.82
N PRO A 135 -12.63 36.92 5.75
CA PRO A 135 -11.36 37.62 5.65
C PRO A 135 -10.19 36.65 5.87
N VAL A 136 -9.18 36.72 5.01
CA VAL A 136 -8.00 35.81 5.00
C VAL A 136 -7.30 35.77 6.36
N ASP A 137 -7.17 36.93 7.02
CA ASP A 137 -6.54 37.02 8.35
C ASP A 137 -7.34 36.31 9.45
N ALA A 138 -8.68 36.29 9.34
CA ALA A 138 -9.52 35.57 10.29
C ALA A 138 -9.48 34.06 10.04
N VAL A 139 -9.46 33.64 8.77
CA VAL A 139 -9.32 32.22 8.39
C VAL A 139 -7.97 31.67 8.86
N ALA A 140 -6.88 32.41 8.72
CA ALA A 140 -5.57 31.98 9.19
C ALA A 140 -5.54 31.76 10.71
N LYS A 141 -6.18 32.65 11.49
CA LYS A 141 -6.32 32.52 12.95
C LYS A 141 -7.19 31.32 13.34
N GLU A 142 -8.34 31.15 12.67
CA GLU A 142 -9.23 30.02 12.92
C GLU A 142 -8.60 28.68 12.49
N LEU A 143 -7.81 28.65 11.41
CA LEU A 143 -7.09 27.46 10.98
C LEU A 143 -6.11 26.99 12.05
N GLN A 144 -5.36 27.91 12.69
CA GLN A 144 -4.48 27.56 13.80
C GLN A 144 -5.25 26.96 14.99
N GLN A 145 -6.43 27.50 15.31
CA GLN A 145 -7.29 26.95 16.36
C GLN A 145 -7.80 25.56 15.99
N VAL A 146 -8.30 25.36 14.76
CA VAL A 146 -8.74 24.05 14.26
C VAL A 146 -7.60 23.04 14.32
N LEU A 147 -6.38 23.40 13.91
CA LEU A 147 -5.23 22.50 13.98
C LEU A 147 -4.89 22.12 15.43
N ALA A 148 -4.92 23.07 16.37
CA ALA A 148 -4.69 22.80 17.78
C ALA A 148 -5.78 21.90 18.40
N GLU A 149 -7.05 22.13 18.06
CA GLU A 149 -8.17 21.27 18.47
C GLU A 149 -8.01 19.84 17.94
N LYS A 150 -7.63 19.70 16.66
CA LYS A 150 -7.41 18.40 16.03
C LYS A 150 -6.21 17.67 16.63
N ALA A 151 -5.12 18.37 16.93
CA ALA A 151 -4.00 17.80 17.68
C ALA A 151 -4.42 17.32 19.07
N HIS A 152 -5.23 18.09 19.81
CA HIS A 152 -5.74 17.69 21.14
C HIS A 152 -6.69 16.49 21.06
N GLN A 153 -7.45 16.35 19.98
CA GLN A 153 -8.32 15.21 19.70
C GLN A 153 -7.56 13.97 19.19
N GLY A 154 -6.22 14.01 19.14
CA GLY A 154 -5.40 12.92 18.63
C GLY A 154 -5.55 12.70 17.12
N VAL A 155 -6.00 13.72 16.39
CA VAL A 155 -6.20 13.67 14.95
C VAL A 155 -4.90 14.06 14.24
N SER A 156 -4.39 13.20 13.37
CA SER A 156 -3.21 13.49 12.56
C SER A 156 -3.59 14.35 11.35
N VAL A 157 -2.84 15.41 11.07
CA VAL A 157 -3.10 16.28 9.90
C VAL A 157 -2.07 16.01 8.81
N THR A 158 -2.53 15.63 7.62
CA THR A 158 -1.66 15.34 6.47
C THR A 158 -1.67 16.47 5.44
N GLY A 159 -0.48 16.84 4.95
CA GLY A 159 -0.27 17.87 3.92
C GLY A 159 0.51 19.07 4.45
N GLY A 160 1.32 19.69 3.58
CA GLY A 160 2.04 20.92 3.90
C GLY A 160 1.12 22.13 3.83
N VAL A 161 1.26 23.06 4.77
CA VAL A 161 0.66 24.39 4.68
C VAL A 161 1.31 25.07 3.46
N SER A 162 0.57 25.24 2.38
CA SER A 162 1.04 26.11 1.30
C SER A 162 1.06 27.53 1.86
N ARG A 163 2.26 28.09 1.97
CA ARG A 163 2.46 29.52 2.24
C ARG A 163 1.83 30.36 1.15
#